data_AF-A0A2S2NU92-F1
#
_entry.id   AF-A0A2S2NU92-F1
#
_cell.length_a   1.000
_cell.length_b   1.000
_cell.length_c   1.000
_cell.angle_alpha   90.00
_cell.angle_beta   90.00
_cell.angle_gamma   90.00
#
_symmetry.space_group_name_H-M   'P 1'
#
loop_
_entity.id
_entity.type
_entity.pdbx_description
1 polymer ?
#
loop_
_entity_poly.entity_id
_entity_poly.type
_entity_poly.pdbx_seq_one_letter_code
_entity_poly.pdbx_strand_id
1 'polypeptide(L)'
;MLVAKNCIIRLNKQEDVELEDLKKLLLDKTVYPNLYSLLQVALSIPVSSATCERSFSAMRRIKTWLRTSMHQERFTNLSLIHIEREISNNICTENILDEFSKKDRRFSF
;
A
#
# COMPACT_ATOMS: atom_id res chain seq x y z
N MET A 1 4.61 -18.63 5.34
CA MET A 1 6.06 -18.56 5.60
C MET A 1 6.52 -19.77 6.42
N LEU A 2 6.32 -21.00 5.92
CA LEU A 2 6.69 -22.22 6.68
C LEU A 2 8.17 -22.59 6.46
N VAL A 3 8.68 -22.38 5.23
CA VAL A 3 10.04 -22.79 4.83
C VAL A 3 11.10 -21.89 5.47
N ALA A 4 10.94 -20.56 5.38
CA ALA A 4 11.85 -19.62 6.04
C ALA A 4 11.87 -19.82 7.56
N LYS A 5 10.69 -20.04 8.16
CA LYS A 5 10.57 -20.34 9.60
C LYS A 5 11.27 -21.66 9.96
N ASN A 6 11.10 -22.71 9.17
CA ASN A 6 11.79 -24.01 9.37
C ASN A 6 13.31 -23.93 9.18
N CYS A 7 13.82 -23.12 8.25
CA CYS A 7 15.25 -22.89 8.09
C CYS A 7 15.86 -22.19 9.32
N ILE A 8 15.14 -21.22 9.89
CA ILE A 8 15.61 -20.45 11.06
C ILE A 8 15.53 -21.28 12.34
N ILE A 9 14.47 -22.06 12.53
CA ILE A 9 14.32 -22.99 13.67
C ILE A 9 15.46 -24.02 13.73
N ARG A 10 15.92 -24.50 12.56
CA ARG A 10 17.06 -25.43 12.48
C ARG A 10 18.40 -24.81 12.85
N LEU A 11 18.57 -23.50 12.72
CA LEU A 11 19.83 -22.80 12.97
C LEU A 11 19.96 -22.27 14.40
N ASN A 12 18.85 -21.84 15.04
CA ASN A 12 18.92 -21.12 16.32
C ASN A 12 18.48 -21.89 17.59
N LYS A 13 17.98 -23.14 17.50
CA LYS A 13 17.58 -23.94 18.69
C LYS A 13 16.70 -23.16 19.72
N GLN A 14 15.93 -22.17 19.27
CA GLN A 14 15.02 -21.38 20.09
C GLN A 14 13.78 -21.01 19.25
N GLU A 15 12.60 -21.11 19.86
CA GLU A 15 11.29 -21.13 19.18
C GLU A 15 10.81 -19.74 18.71
N ASP A 16 11.38 -18.67 19.23
CA ASP A 16 10.95 -17.29 18.94
C ASP A 16 12.01 -16.55 18.12
N VAL A 17 11.66 -16.25 16.86
CA VAL A 17 12.51 -15.52 15.92
C VAL A 17 12.06 -14.06 15.92
N GLU A 18 12.86 -13.17 16.50
CA GLU A 18 12.66 -11.73 16.37
C GLU A 18 13.23 -11.23 15.03
N LEU A 19 12.52 -10.30 14.37
CA LEU A 19 12.91 -9.72 13.08
C LEU A 19 14.28 -9.02 13.14
N GLU A 20 14.69 -8.60 14.33
CA GLU A 20 15.98 -7.94 14.55
C GLU A 20 17.17 -8.91 14.53
N ASP A 21 16.98 -10.19 14.85
CA ASP A 21 18.03 -11.21 14.71
C ASP A 21 18.27 -11.57 13.25
N LEU A 22 17.21 -11.59 12.43
CA LEU A 22 17.32 -11.75 10.97
C LEU A 22 18.07 -10.59 10.32
N LYS A 23 17.86 -9.37 10.82
CA LYS A 23 18.61 -8.19 10.37
C LYS A 23 20.08 -8.30 10.77
N LYS A 24 20.39 -8.65 12.02
CA LYS A 24 21.77 -8.72 12.51
C LYS A 24 22.63 -9.77 11.82
N LEU A 25 22.06 -10.93 11.48
CA LEU A 25 22.82 -12.03 10.87
C LEU A 25 23.05 -11.85 9.35
N LEU A 26 22.21 -11.07 8.66
CA LEU A 26 22.21 -10.94 7.20
C LEU A 26 22.61 -9.55 6.68
N LEU A 27 22.65 -8.52 7.54
CA LEU A 27 23.10 -7.16 7.20
C LEU A 27 24.59 -6.96 7.45
N ASP A 28 25.42 -7.54 6.58
CA ASP A 28 26.54 -6.74 6.13
C ASP A 28 26.30 -6.41 4.66
N LYS A 29 25.66 -5.26 4.42
CA LYS A 29 25.37 -4.73 3.08
C LYS A 29 26.64 -4.61 2.24
N THR A 30 27.78 -4.49 2.92
CA THR A 30 29.14 -4.45 2.38
C THR A 30 29.60 -5.81 1.85
N VAL A 31 29.20 -6.92 2.49
CA VAL A 31 29.65 -8.28 2.14
C VAL A 31 28.72 -8.93 1.11
N TYR A 32 27.41 -8.72 1.20
CA TYR A 32 26.43 -9.32 0.28
C TYR A 32 25.37 -8.32 -0.24
N PRO A 33 25.77 -7.37 -1.12
CA PRO A 33 24.88 -6.32 -1.61
C PRO A 33 23.66 -6.86 -2.40
N ASN A 34 23.84 -7.95 -3.17
CA ASN A 34 22.78 -8.53 -3.99
C ASN A 34 21.76 -9.34 -3.18
N LEU A 35 22.20 -10.03 -2.12
CA LEU A 35 21.27 -10.73 -1.22
C LEU A 35 20.44 -9.74 -0.42
N TYR A 36 21.06 -8.65 0.02
CA TYR A 36 20.38 -7.58 0.73
C TYR A 36 19.26 -6.95 -0.12
N SER A 37 19.53 -6.62 -1.38
CA SER A 37 18.51 -6.06 -2.29
C SER A 37 17.40 -7.06 -2.59
N LEU A 38 17.72 -8.34 -2.79
CA LEU A 38 16.73 -9.39 -3.02
C LEU A 38 15.80 -9.56 -1.80
N LEU A 39 16.36 -9.58 -0.59
CA LEU A 39 15.59 -9.64 0.66
C LEU A 39 14.71 -8.42 0.84
N GLN A 40 15.21 -7.22 0.51
CA GLN A 40 14.42 -6.00 0.57
C GLN A 40 13.19 -6.07 -0.36
N VAL A 41 13.37 -6.56 -1.59
CA VAL A 41 12.26 -6.77 -2.53
C VAL A 41 11.32 -7.87 -2.01
N ALA A 42 11.84 -8.99 -1.53
CA ALA A 42 11.05 -10.10 -1.01
C ALA A 42 10.17 -9.68 0.19
N LEU A 43 10.67 -8.79 1.05
CA LEU A 43 9.92 -8.22 2.17
C LEU A 43 8.89 -7.18 1.73
N SER A 44 9.11 -6.49 0.61
CA SER A 44 8.16 -5.51 0.06
C SER A 44 6.95 -6.15 -0.62
N ILE A 45 7.09 -7.39 -1.09
CA ILE A 45 6.01 -8.13 -1.74
C ILE A 45 5.07 -8.68 -0.66
N PRO A 46 3.79 -8.28 -0.63
CA PRO A 46 2.84 -8.84 0.31
C PRO A 46 2.66 -10.33 0.05
N VAL A 47 2.92 -11.15 1.06
CA VAL A 47 2.80 -12.62 0.97
C VAL A 47 1.32 -13.08 1.00
N SER A 48 0.39 -12.20 1.38
CA SER A 48 -1.03 -12.51 1.54
C SER A 48 -1.91 -11.78 0.53
N SER A 49 -2.88 -12.51 -0.04
CA SER A 49 -3.93 -11.97 -0.92
C SER A 49 -4.88 -11.02 -0.21
N ALA A 50 -4.96 -11.06 1.12
CA ALA A 50 -5.93 -10.28 1.90
C ALA A 50 -5.78 -8.76 1.68
N THR A 51 -4.55 -8.28 1.46
CA THR A 51 -4.29 -6.86 1.15
C THR A 51 -4.84 -6.50 -0.23
N CYS A 52 -4.59 -7.34 -1.24
CA CYS A 52 -5.14 -7.17 -2.59
C CYS A 52 -6.67 -7.23 -2.59
N GLU A 53 -7.26 -8.23 -1.91
CA GLU A 53 -8.71 -8.39 -1.78
C GLU A 53 -9.37 -7.17 -1.13
N ARG A 54 -8.74 -6.61 -0.08
CA ARG A 54 -9.19 -5.36 0.55
C ARG A 54 -9.18 -4.20 -0.44
N SER A 55 -8.13 -4.06 -1.24
CA SER A 55 -8.01 -3.03 -2.29
C SER A 55 -9.06 -3.21 -3.39
N PHE A 56 -9.33 -4.44 -3.85
CA PHE A 56 -10.38 -4.72 -4.82
C PHE A 56 -11.79 -4.46 -4.25
N SER A 57 -12.02 -4.77 -2.98
CA SER A 57 -13.28 -4.45 -2.29
C SER A 57 -13.48 -2.93 -2.15
N ALA A 58 -12.43 -2.17 -1.84
CA ALA A 58 -12.45 -0.71 -1.91
C ALA A 58 -12.75 -0.20 -3.33
N MET A 59 -12.05 -0.74 -4.33
CA MET A 59 -12.25 -0.38 -5.73
C MET A 59 -13.70 -0.61 -6.19
N ARG A 60 -14.34 -1.71 -5.76
CA ARG A 60 -15.74 -2.02 -6.07
C ARG A 60 -16.72 -1.00 -5.50
N ARG A 61 -16.39 -0.39 -4.35
CA ARG A 61 -17.16 0.73 -3.77
C ARG A 61 -16.94 2.01 -4.56
N ILE A 62 -15.71 2.26 -5.02
CA ILE A 62 -15.36 3.44 -5.83
C ILE A 62 -15.90 3.34 -7.26
N LYS A 63 -15.97 2.15 -7.85
CA LYS A 63 -16.50 1.88 -9.20
C LYS A 63 -17.64 0.86 -9.10
N THR A 64 -18.84 1.38 -8.90
CA THR A 64 -20.06 0.59 -8.78
C THR A 64 -20.60 0.19 -10.14
N TRP A 65 -21.24 -0.98 -10.24
CA TRP A 65 -21.82 -1.50 -11.49
C TRP A 65 -22.84 -0.53 -12.13
N LEU A 66 -23.61 0.17 -11.31
CA LEU A 66 -24.64 1.12 -11.79
C LEU A 66 -24.03 2.40 -12.39
N ARG A 67 -22.74 2.67 -12.15
CA ARG A 67 -22.06 3.89 -12.59
C ARG A 67 -21.14 3.58 -13.77
N THR A 68 -21.76 3.27 -14.89
CA THR A 68 -21.06 2.89 -16.13
C THR A 68 -20.41 4.06 -16.86
N SER A 69 -20.85 5.30 -16.61
CA SER A 69 -20.35 6.52 -17.28
C SER A 69 -19.15 7.18 -16.61
N MET A 70 -18.51 6.55 -15.61
CA MET A 70 -17.36 7.14 -14.93
C MET A 70 -16.09 7.08 -15.78
N HIS A 71 -15.53 8.24 -16.10
CA HIS A 71 -14.23 8.35 -16.75
C HIS A 71 -13.08 7.84 -15.88
N GLN A 72 -12.04 7.32 -16.53
CA GLN A 72 -10.88 6.74 -15.87
C GLN A 72 -10.14 7.76 -14.99
N GLU A 73 -10.00 9.00 -15.44
CA GLU A 73 -9.36 10.08 -14.67
C GLU A 73 -10.04 10.29 -13.31
N ARG A 74 -11.38 10.37 -13.31
CA ARG A 74 -12.15 10.52 -12.07
C ARG A 74 -12.00 9.31 -11.15
N PHE A 75 -11.95 8.11 -11.72
CA PHE A 75 -11.72 6.89 -10.94
C PHE A 75 -10.34 6.87 -10.28
N THR A 76 -9.29 7.25 -11.02
CA THR A 76 -7.92 7.33 -10.49
C THR A 76 -7.84 8.35 -9.35
N ASN A 77 -8.40 9.54 -9.54
CA ASN A 77 -8.38 10.60 -8.52
C ASN A 77 -9.11 10.17 -7.23
N LEU A 78 -10.28 9.53 -7.36
CA LEU A 78 -11.02 9.00 -6.19
C LEU A 78 -10.29 7.85 -5.50
N SER A 79 -9.62 7.00 -6.27
CA SER A 79 -8.81 5.90 -5.73
C SER A 79 -7.62 6.43 -4.93
N LEU A 80 -6.97 7.49 -5.44
CA LEU A 80 -5.88 8.16 -4.74
C LEU A 80 -6.33 8.73 -3.40
N ILE A 81 -7.47 9.44 -3.37
CA ILE A 81 -8.07 9.96 -2.13
C ILE A 81 -8.39 8.83 -1.13
N HIS A 82 -8.86 7.68 -1.63
CA HIS A 82 -9.19 6.54 -0.79
C HIS A 82 -7.96 5.84 -0.19
N ILE A 83 -6.87 5.74 -0.95
CA ILE A 83 -5.60 5.17 -0.50
C ILE A 83 -4.97 6.11 0.53
N GLU A 84 -4.88 7.40 0.21
CA GLU A 84 -4.31 8.45 1.06
C GLU A 84 -5.34 9.03 2.04
N ARG A 85 -6.22 8.17 2.58
CA ARG A 85 -7.32 8.61 3.43
C ARG A 85 -6.84 9.33 4.70
N GLU A 86 -5.69 8.95 5.25
CA GLU A 86 -5.12 9.61 6.42
C GLU A 86 -4.80 11.08 6.14
N ILE A 87 -4.15 11.34 4.99
CA ILE A 87 -3.86 12.70 4.54
C ILE A 87 -5.15 13.42 4.20
N SER A 88 -6.08 12.77 3.49
CA SER A 88 -7.35 13.35 3.08
C SER A 88 -8.23 13.76 4.27
N ASN A 89 -8.19 13.02 5.39
CA ASN A 89 -8.96 13.37 6.59
C ASN A 89 -8.42 14.62 7.29
N ASN A 90 -7.13 14.94 7.10
CA ASN A 90 -6.50 16.13 7.66
C ASN A 90 -6.79 17.40 6.85
N ILE A 91 -7.42 17.28 5.67
CA ILE A 91 -7.77 18.42 4.84
C ILE A 91 -9.01 19.10 5.39
N CYS A 92 -8.93 20.40 5.65
CA CYS A 92 -10.07 21.20 6.08
C CYS A 92 -11.12 21.31 4.96
N THR A 93 -12.37 20.97 5.27
CA THR A 93 -13.48 21.02 4.32
C THR A 93 -13.82 22.42 3.85
N GLU A 94 -13.60 23.44 4.69
CA GLU A 94 -13.81 24.85 4.34
C GLU A 94 -12.90 25.28 3.19
N ASN A 95 -11.62 24.88 3.24
CA ASN A 95 -10.66 25.17 2.17
C ASN A 95 -11.07 24.55 0.83
N ILE A 96 -11.67 23.34 0.87
CA ILE A 96 -12.18 22.67 -0.34
C ILE A 96 -13.36 23.44 -0.91
N LEU A 97 -14.27 23.92 -0.06
CA LEU A 97 -15.43 24.72 -0.48
C LEU A 97 -15.01 26.05 -1.10
N ASP A 98 -14.02 26.73 -0.50
CA ASP A 98 -13.50 27.99 -1.02
C ASP A 98 -12.84 27.81 -2.39
N GLU A 99 -11.98 26.80 -2.56
CA GLU A 99 -11.39 26.46 -3.86
C GLU A 99 -12.45 26.10 -4.90
N PHE A 100 -13.46 25.31 -4.52
CA PHE A 100 -14.54 24.95 -5.42
C PHE A 100 -15.41 26.15 -5.81
N SER A 101 -15.59 27.11 -4.89
CA SER A 101 -16.34 28.35 -5.12
C SER A 101 -15.66 29.28 -6.13
N LYS A 102 -14.33 29.32 -6.14
CA LYS A 102 -13.54 30.11 -7.10
C LYS A 102 -13.66 29.57 -8.53
N LYS A 103 -13.94 28.28 -8.71
CA LYS A 103 -14.04 27.67 -10.04
C LYS A 103 -15.37 28.06 -10.69
N ASP A 104 -15.28 28.46 -11.96
CA ASP A 104 -16.46 28.87 -12.71
C ASP A 104 -17.41 27.68 -12.88
N ARG A 105 -18.68 27.87 -12.49
CA ARG A 105 -19.68 26.79 -12.45
C ARG A 105 -20.32 26.51 -13.81
N ARG A 106 -20.08 27.39 -14.78
CA ARG A 106 -20.63 27.30 -16.13
C ARG A 106 -19.69 26.48 -17.00
N PHE A 107 -20.17 25.37 -17.54
CA PHE A 107 -19.54 24.77 -18.70
C PHE A 107 -19.70 25.75 -19.86
N SER A 108 -18.58 26.25 -20.39
CA SER A 108 -18.58 26.93 -21.68
C SER A 108 -18.93 25.89 -22.74
N PHE A 109 -20.08 26.06 -23.39
CA PHE A 109 -20.50 25.30 -24.57
C PHE A 109 -19.65 25.66 -25.78
#